data_AF-R7YDT1-F1
#
_entry.id   AF-R7YDT1-F1
#
_cell.length_a   1.000
_cell.length_b   1.000
_cell.length_c   1.000
_cell.angle_alpha   90.00
_cell.angle_beta   90.00
_cell.angle_gamma   90.00
#
_symmetry.space_group_name_H-M   'P 1'
#
loop_
_entity.id
_entity.type
_entity.pdbx_description
1 polymer ?
#
loop_
_entity_poly.entity_id
_entity_poly.type
_entity_poly.pdbx_seq_one_letter_code
_entity_poly.pdbx_strand_id
1 'polypeptide(L)'
;MATVTADQGRPQPLADDATGHPLTVDTVVAALGADLRSAGYTNDGVTDLLGTDAHEALVRGVWWPALAVTREVTGEHARLATLIRLFLLGSDEPDDAVAAAFPTSGTDVLVAQGVLARVDGSRLRARLDIRPHADDTRDYLVVADQDAAMRPGPVARDHVLGIGGASISLARAVIREPVRRALDIGTGCGIQALHLDAHCEQIVATDTNERALALAAATARLNGMSWDLRAGSMFEPVAGERFDLIVSNPPFVVGAGGQDYIYRDSGVVGDGLCEQLVRDLPAHLNPGGTAQILANWVIRDGEPWQERVGSWLAGTGLDAWVVQREVADPISYVSLWLSDAGEDESTAARRGSEWLEWFDAHGIVAIGMGSITARAPLEGEDRDADVVIEEITGAGEEVTGYEAQAFLARRRYLRETSDDQLLARRLSAAPVMLEEHSLPGDEGWQQVSAAVRRPGGPGAVMGVDEISRALLAGCRGQVPLGVLLELLADFHGIDADALAEAALPVVREAIGRGILYEAT
;
A
#
# COMPACT_ATOMS: atom_id res chain seq x y z
N MET A 1 31.11 -7.03 -41.16
CA MET A 1 30.42 -7.22 -39.88
C MET A 1 29.06 -6.59 -40.02
N ALA A 2 28.04 -7.41 -40.30
CA ALA A 2 26.67 -6.96 -40.47
C ALA A 2 26.05 -6.75 -39.09
N THR A 3 25.53 -5.55 -38.86
CA THR A 3 24.71 -5.18 -37.71
C THR A 3 23.40 -5.95 -37.79
N VAL A 4 23.20 -6.91 -36.89
CA VAL A 4 21.90 -7.56 -36.70
C VAL A 4 21.07 -6.63 -35.83
N THR A 5 20.17 -5.90 -36.46
CA THR A 5 19.09 -5.17 -35.79
C THR A 5 18.11 -6.16 -35.19
N ALA A 6 18.02 -6.21 -33.86
CA ALA A 6 17.04 -6.99 -33.11
C ALA A 6 15.68 -6.28 -33.07
N ASP A 7 15.07 -6.05 -34.24
CA ASP A 7 13.80 -5.32 -34.39
C ASP A 7 12.72 -6.16 -35.11
N GLN A 8 12.72 -7.48 -34.89
CA GLN A 8 11.65 -8.36 -35.37
C GLN A 8 10.92 -8.95 -34.16
N GLY A 9 9.95 -8.21 -33.63
CA GLY A 9 9.08 -8.74 -32.57
C GLY A 9 8.14 -7.76 -31.87
N ARG A 10 8.25 -6.44 -32.07
CA ARG A 10 7.33 -5.49 -31.42
C ARG A 10 6.21 -5.04 -32.38
N PRO A 11 4.93 -5.28 -32.04
CA PRO A 11 3.79 -4.82 -32.83
C PRO A 11 3.66 -3.29 -32.81
N GLN A 12 3.02 -2.74 -33.84
CA GLN A 12 2.64 -1.32 -33.90
C GLN A 12 1.35 -1.04 -33.10
N PRO A 13 1.17 0.17 -32.55
CA PRO A 13 -0.04 0.53 -31.81
C PRO A 13 -1.27 0.50 -32.71
N LEU A 14 -2.35 -0.12 -32.23
CA LEU A 14 -3.68 -0.08 -32.85
C LEU A 14 -4.43 1.18 -32.39
N ALA A 15 -5.25 1.75 -33.28
CA ALA A 15 -6.16 2.83 -32.93
C ALA A 15 -7.25 2.34 -31.95
N ASP A 16 -7.52 3.14 -30.93
CA ASP A 16 -8.40 2.83 -29.82
C ASP A 16 -9.88 3.07 -30.20
N ASP A 17 -10.45 2.17 -31.00
CA ASP A 17 -11.81 2.31 -31.57
C ASP A 17 -12.94 1.69 -30.72
N ALA A 18 -12.70 1.29 -29.47
CA ALA A 18 -13.76 0.75 -28.61
C ALA A 18 -14.34 1.83 -27.68
N THR A 19 -15.44 2.44 -28.10
CA THR A 19 -16.14 3.52 -27.37
C THR A 19 -17.02 3.03 -26.21
N GLY A 20 -16.64 1.96 -25.50
CA GLY A 20 -17.45 1.37 -24.43
C GLY A 20 -16.63 0.74 -23.30
N HIS A 21 -17.19 0.76 -22.08
CA HIS A 21 -16.56 0.17 -20.90
C HIS A 21 -16.47 -1.36 -21.04
N PRO A 22 -15.31 -1.98 -20.73
CA PRO A 22 -15.12 -3.42 -20.87
C PRO A 22 -15.93 -4.20 -19.84
N LEU A 23 -16.20 -5.48 -20.13
CA LEU A 23 -16.81 -6.44 -19.19
C LEU A 23 -18.12 -5.95 -18.55
N THR A 24 -18.98 -5.28 -19.32
CA THR A 24 -20.27 -4.76 -18.81
C THR A 24 -21.35 -5.84 -18.69
N VAL A 25 -21.18 -7.00 -19.35
CA VAL A 25 -22.18 -8.07 -19.38
C VAL A 25 -21.86 -9.18 -18.36
N ASP A 26 -22.71 -9.34 -17.34
CA ASP A 26 -22.52 -10.29 -16.23
C ASP A 26 -22.32 -11.75 -16.67
N THR A 27 -23.08 -12.22 -17.65
CA THR A 27 -22.96 -13.59 -18.15
C THR A 27 -21.61 -13.84 -18.82
N VAL A 28 -21.01 -12.81 -19.43
CA VAL A 28 -19.67 -12.90 -20.02
C VAL A 28 -18.61 -12.94 -18.92
N VAL A 29 -18.75 -12.10 -17.88
CA VAL A 29 -17.82 -12.10 -16.74
C VAL A 29 -17.82 -13.46 -16.04
N ALA A 30 -19.00 -14.06 -15.83
CA ALA A 30 -19.13 -15.38 -15.24
C ALA A 30 -18.49 -16.48 -16.11
N ALA A 31 -18.73 -16.46 -17.43
CA ALA A 31 -18.11 -17.41 -18.36
C ALA A 31 -16.58 -17.27 -18.38
N LEU A 32 -16.07 -16.04 -18.38
CA LEU A 32 -14.64 -15.74 -18.34
C LEU A 32 -14.01 -16.30 -17.06
N GLY A 33 -14.61 -16.02 -15.91
CA GLY A 33 -14.16 -16.56 -14.63
C GLY A 33 -14.16 -18.09 -14.58
N ALA A 34 -15.11 -18.76 -15.24
CA ALA A 34 -15.14 -20.22 -15.34
C ALA A 34 -14.01 -20.76 -16.23
N ASP A 35 -13.76 -20.11 -17.38
CA ASP A 35 -12.66 -20.48 -18.28
C ASP A 35 -11.30 -20.35 -17.60
N LEU A 36 -11.04 -19.22 -16.93
CA LEU A 36 -9.79 -18.96 -16.19
C LEU A 36 -9.57 -20.00 -15.08
N ARG A 37 -10.56 -20.22 -14.21
CA ARG A 37 -10.45 -21.19 -13.11
C ARG A 37 -10.31 -22.62 -13.59
N SER A 38 -11.06 -23.02 -14.63
CA SER A 38 -10.96 -24.37 -15.20
C SER A 38 -9.61 -24.67 -15.87
N ALA A 39 -8.83 -23.63 -16.20
CA ALA A 39 -7.47 -23.76 -16.71
C ALA A 39 -6.42 -23.76 -15.60
N GLY A 40 -6.79 -23.66 -14.32
CA GLY A 40 -5.84 -23.53 -13.21
C GLY A 40 -5.17 -22.16 -13.15
N TYR A 41 -5.82 -21.10 -13.67
CA TYR A 41 -5.29 -19.75 -13.65
C TYR A 41 -5.47 -19.10 -12.27
N THR A 42 -4.65 -19.53 -11.32
CA THR A 42 -4.55 -19.04 -9.95
C THR A 42 -3.11 -18.59 -9.65
N ASN A 43 -2.88 -17.95 -8.50
CA ASN A 43 -1.53 -17.55 -8.10
C ASN A 43 -0.60 -18.77 -8.03
N ASP A 44 -1.06 -19.85 -7.39
CA ASP A 44 -0.32 -21.10 -7.26
C ASP A 44 -0.14 -21.80 -8.61
N GLY A 45 -1.20 -21.89 -9.44
CA GLY A 45 -1.11 -22.52 -10.75
C GLY A 45 -0.12 -21.82 -11.69
N VAL A 46 -0.05 -20.49 -11.65
CA VAL A 46 0.96 -19.71 -12.39
C VAL A 46 2.36 -19.99 -11.84
N THR A 47 2.53 -20.00 -10.52
CA THR A 47 3.81 -20.25 -9.86
C THR A 47 4.33 -21.65 -10.19
N ASP A 48 3.48 -22.67 -10.11
CA ASP A 48 3.81 -24.07 -10.37
C ASP A 48 4.20 -24.31 -11.82
N LEU A 49 3.48 -23.71 -12.78
CA LEU A 49 3.80 -23.85 -14.20
C LEU A 49 5.13 -23.17 -14.56
N LEU A 50 5.39 -21.97 -14.03
CA LEU A 50 6.59 -21.21 -14.33
C LEU A 50 7.82 -21.77 -13.61
N GLY A 51 7.64 -22.31 -12.41
CA GLY A 51 8.72 -22.61 -11.47
C GLY A 51 9.23 -21.35 -10.78
N THR A 52 9.92 -21.54 -9.64
CA THR A 52 10.36 -20.47 -8.74
C THR A 52 11.17 -19.38 -9.45
N ASP A 53 12.19 -19.75 -10.21
CA ASP A 53 13.11 -18.78 -10.84
C ASP A 53 12.41 -17.87 -11.86
N ALA A 54 11.56 -18.45 -12.72
CA ALA A 54 10.87 -17.69 -13.76
C ALA A 54 9.73 -16.85 -13.16
N HIS A 55 9.05 -17.36 -12.14
CA HIS A 55 8.03 -16.61 -11.40
C HIS A 55 8.65 -15.40 -10.67
N GLU A 56 9.73 -15.60 -9.92
CA GLU A 56 10.43 -14.51 -9.25
C GLU A 56 11.00 -13.46 -10.23
N ALA A 57 11.51 -13.91 -11.38
CA ALA A 57 11.95 -13.00 -12.43
C ALA A 57 10.79 -12.13 -12.94
N LEU A 58 9.62 -12.73 -13.18
CA LEU A 58 8.41 -12.01 -13.60
C LEU A 58 7.97 -10.99 -12.55
N VAL A 59 7.98 -11.34 -11.26
CA VAL A 59 7.67 -10.42 -10.15
C VAL A 59 8.60 -9.20 -10.13
N ARG A 60 9.87 -9.37 -10.54
CA ARG A 60 10.86 -8.29 -10.69
C ARG A 60 10.78 -7.53 -12.03
N GLY A 61 9.74 -7.78 -12.84
CA GLY A 61 9.55 -7.15 -14.15
C GLY A 61 10.36 -7.77 -15.30
N VAL A 62 11.04 -8.90 -15.06
CA VAL A 62 11.81 -9.62 -16.08
C VAL A 62 10.94 -10.72 -16.67
N TRP A 63 10.22 -10.40 -17.75
CA TRP A 63 9.16 -11.23 -18.32
C TRP A 63 9.64 -12.38 -19.24
N TRP A 64 10.81 -12.26 -19.88
CA TRP A 64 11.25 -13.20 -20.92
C TRP A 64 11.49 -14.65 -20.44
N PRO A 65 11.90 -14.95 -19.18
CA PRO A 65 11.99 -16.32 -18.71
C PRO A 65 10.62 -17.00 -18.66
N ALA A 66 9.59 -16.29 -18.19
CA ALA A 66 8.22 -16.79 -18.17
C ALA A 66 7.70 -17.05 -19.60
N LEU A 67 8.04 -16.17 -20.56
CA LEU A 67 7.70 -16.40 -21.97
C LEU A 67 8.37 -17.67 -22.53
N ALA A 68 9.65 -17.91 -22.19
CA ALA A 68 10.37 -19.09 -22.65
C ALA A 68 9.72 -20.38 -22.13
N VAL A 69 9.45 -20.45 -20.82
CA VAL A 69 8.81 -21.61 -20.19
C VAL A 69 7.44 -21.88 -20.82
N THR A 70 6.58 -20.86 -20.88
CA THR A 70 5.21 -21.04 -21.37
C THR A 70 5.13 -21.47 -22.84
N ARG A 71 6.13 -21.15 -23.68
CA ARG A 71 6.16 -21.58 -25.10
C ARG A 71 6.46 -23.07 -25.29
N GLU A 72 7.10 -23.72 -24.33
CA GLU A 72 7.41 -25.14 -24.38
C GLU A 72 6.26 -26.02 -23.85
N VAL A 73 5.32 -25.41 -23.12
CA VAL A 73 4.19 -26.11 -22.51
C VAL A 73 3.18 -26.58 -23.56
N THR A 74 2.84 -27.87 -23.50
CA THR A 74 1.84 -28.53 -24.35
C THR A 74 0.92 -29.42 -23.52
N GLY A 75 -0.09 -30.03 -24.15
CA GLY A 75 -0.99 -30.96 -23.48
C GLY A 75 -1.94 -30.27 -22.49
N GLU A 76 -2.11 -30.85 -21.30
CA GLU A 76 -3.12 -30.41 -20.32
C GLU A 76 -2.90 -28.97 -19.80
N HIS A 77 -1.65 -28.50 -19.75
CA HIS A 77 -1.28 -27.17 -19.27
C HIS A 77 -1.25 -26.10 -20.38
N ALA A 78 -1.53 -26.46 -21.64
CA ALA A 78 -1.46 -25.53 -22.76
C ALA A 78 -2.41 -24.32 -22.63
N ARG A 79 -3.59 -24.54 -22.03
CA ARG A 79 -4.57 -23.48 -21.75
C ARG A 79 -3.99 -22.46 -20.75
N LEU A 80 -3.43 -22.94 -19.63
CA LEU A 80 -2.82 -22.09 -18.62
C LEU A 80 -1.67 -21.26 -19.18
N ALA A 81 -0.77 -21.90 -19.93
CA ALA A 81 0.34 -21.22 -20.57
C ALA A 81 -0.11 -20.11 -21.53
N THR A 82 -1.19 -20.33 -22.28
CA THR A 82 -1.78 -19.32 -23.18
C THR A 82 -2.37 -18.14 -22.39
N LEU A 83 -3.05 -18.40 -21.28
CA LEU A 83 -3.58 -17.34 -20.40
C LEU A 83 -2.47 -16.49 -19.77
N ILE A 84 -1.38 -17.12 -19.32
CA ILE A 84 -0.20 -16.41 -18.82
C ILE A 84 0.38 -15.49 -19.90
N ARG A 85 0.57 -16.01 -21.13
CA ARG A 85 1.11 -15.22 -22.24
C ARG A 85 0.21 -14.04 -22.62
N LEU A 86 -1.10 -14.24 -22.65
CA LEU A 86 -2.07 -13.18 -22.93
C LEU A 86 -2.06 -12.08 -21.87
N PHE A 87 -2.34 -12.45 -20.61
CA PHE A 87 -2.68 -11.47 -19.57
C PHE A 87 -1.46 -10.96 -18.79
N LEU A 88 -0.47 -11.81 -18.50
CA LEU A 88 0.70 -11.40 -17.70
C LEU A 88 1.88 -10.95 -18.54
N LEU A 89 1.95 -11.36 -19.81
CA LEU A 89 3.08 -11.10 -20.70
C LEU A 89 2.71 -10.26 -21.95
N GLY A 90 1.44 -9.88 -22.11
CA GLY A 90 0.96 -9.04 -23.22
C GLY A 90 1.24 -9.60 -24.63
N SER A 91 1.41 -10.92 -24.77
CA SER A 91 1.82 -11.56 -26.03
C SER A 91 0.65 -11.72 -27.01
N ASP A 92 0.97 -11.65 -28.31
CA ASP A 92 0.02 -11.94 -29.39
C ASP A 92 -0.03 -13.46 -29.63
N GLU A 93 -1.19 -14.06 -29.42
CA GLU A 93 -1.39 -15.51 -29.46
C GLU A 93 -2.25 -15.95 -30.66
N PRO A 94 -1.98 -17.13 -31.26
CA PRO A 94 -2.80 -17.69 -32.34
C PRO A 94 -4.28 -17.88 -31.96
N ASP A 95 -5.20 -17.59 -32.89
CA ASP A 95 -6.65 -17.64 -32.65
C ASP A 95 -7.11 -19.01 -32.11
N ASP A 96 -6.58 -20.11 -32.65
CA ASP A 96 -6.90 -21.47 -32.22
C ASP A 96 -6.47 -21.76 -30.77
N ALA A 97 -5.28 -21.30 -30.37
CA ALA A 97 -4.81 -21.41 -28.98
C ALA A 97 -5.68 -20.59 -28.02
N VAL A 98 -6.05 -19.37 -28.42
CA VAL A 98 -6.92 -18.49 -27.62
C VAL A 98 -8.33 -19.07 -27.52
N ALA A 99 -8.90 -19.61 -28.61
CA ALA A 99 -10.20 -20.27 -28.59
C ALA A 99 -10.21 -21.50 -27.67
N ALA A 100 -9.12 -22.27 -27.63
CA ALA A 100 -8.98 -23.40 -26.70
C ALA A 100 -8.87 -22.95 -25.23
N ALA A 101 -8.35 -21.75 -24.96
CA ALA A 101 -8.28 -21.20 -23.62
C ALA A 101 -9.66 -20.77 -23.08
N PHE A 102 -10.56 -20.31 -23.96
CA PHE A 102 -11.89 -19.78 -23.62
C PHE A 102 -13.07 -20.58 -24.21
N PRO A 103 -13.24 -21.86 -23.82
CA PRO A 103 -14.29 -22.72 -24.37
C PRO A 103 -15.72 -22.28 -24.02
N THR A 104 -15.91 -21.53 -22.93
CA THR A 104 -17.24 -21.09 -22.47
C THR A 104 -17.56 -19.67 -22.97
N SER A 105 -16.60 -18.75 -22.87
CA SER A 105 -16.81 -17.33 -23.17
C SER A 105 -16.85 -17.05 -24.67
N GLY A 106 -15.98 -17.73 -25.43
CA GLY A 106 -15.80 -17.49 -26.87
C GLY A 106 -14.98 -16.23 -27.18
N THR A 107 -14.10 -16.32 -28.18
CA THR A 107 -13.15 -15.24 -28.54
C THR A 107 -13.85 -13.98 -29.06
N ASP A 108 -14.84 -14.12 -29.93
CA ASP A 108 -15.57 -12.97 -30.50
C ASP A 108 -16.32 -12.17 -29.43
N VAL A 109 -16.86 -12.84 -28.41
CA VAL A 109 -17.53 -12.20 -27.28
C VAL A 109 -16.53 -11.43 -26.45
N LEU A 110 -15.36 -12.01 -26.17
CA LEU A 110 -14.28 -11.35 -25.44
C LEU A 110 -13.69 -10.16 -26.20
N VAL A 111 -13.64 -10.21 -27.53
CA VAL A 111 -13.29 -9.06 -28.37
C VAL A 111 -14.36 -7.97 -28.27
N ALA A 112 -15.65 -8.33 -28.40
CA ALA A 112 -16.76 -7.39 -28.30
C ALA A 112 -16.89 -6.75 -26.91
N GLN A 113 -16.44 -7.44 -25.85
CA GLN A 113 -16.41 -6.95 -24.47
C GLN A 113 -15.09 -6.26 -24.08
N GLY A 114 -14.20 -6.00 -25.06
CA GLY A 114 -12.97 -5.24 -24.84
C GLY A 114 -11.90 -5.95 -24.02
N VAL A 115 -11.98 -7.27 -23.85
CA VAL A 115 -10.96 -8.09 -23.17
C VAL A 115 -9.82 -8.45 -24.11
N LEU A 116 -10.14 -8.71 -25.38
CA LEU A 116 -9.19 -9.09 -26.42
C LEU A 116 -9.26 -8.14 -27.63
N ALA A 117 -8.19 -8.10 -28.42
CA ALA A 117 -8.13 -7.40 -29.71
C ALA A 117 -7.59 -8.32 -30.80
N ARG A 118 -8.11 -8.20 -32.02
CA ARG A 118 -7.53 -8.85 -33.21
C ARG A 118 -6.38 -7.99 -33.75
N VAL A 119 -5.21 -8.58 -34.02
CA VAL A 119 -4.02 -7.85 -34.50
C VAL A 119 -3.88 -7.92 -36.02
N ASP A 120 -4.04 -9.12 -36.61
CA ASP A 120 -3.83 -9.35 -38.06
C ASP A 120 -4.81 -10.38 -38.67
N GLY A 121 -5.91 -10.67 -37.96
CA GLY A 121 -6.91 -11.65 -38.37
C GLY A 121 -6.56 -13.11 -38.04
N SER A 122 -5.32 -13.39 -37.59
CA SER A 122 -4.86 -14.73 -37.18
C SER A 122 -4.43 -14.82 -35.72
N ARG A 123 -4.18 -13.67 -35.08
CA ARG A 123 -3.74 -13.55 -33.70
C ARG A 123 -4.62 -12.60 -32.90
N LEU A 124 -4.74 -12.89 -31.62
CA LEU A 124 -5.37 -12.03 -30.64
C LEU A 124 -4.37 -11.61 -29.57
N ARG A 125 -4.62 -10.46 -28.96
CA ARG A 125 -3.89 -10.01 -27.77
C ARG A 125 -4.83 -9.54 -26.69
N ALA A 126 -4.38 -9.53 -25.44
CA ALA A 126 -5.15 -8.98 -24.34
C ALA A 126 -5.18 -7.44 -24.38
N ARG A 127 -6.34 -6.86 -24.10
CA ARG A 127 -6.51 -5.42 -23.85
C ARG A 127 -6.45 -5.08 -22.36
N LEU A 128 -6.80 -6.06 -21.52
CA LEU A 128 -6.83 -5.95 -20.07
C LEU A 128 -5.72 -6.83 -19.47
N ASP A 129 -5.24 -6.47 -18.29
CA ASP A 129 -4.54 -7.38 -17.40
C ASP A 129 -5.58 -8.03 -16.48
N ILE A 130 -5.66 -9.35 -16.49
CA ILE A 130 -6.47 -10.12 -15.54
C ILE A 130 -5.49 -10.92 -14.71
N ARG A 131 -5.16 -10.41 -13.52
CA ARG A 131 -4.06 -10.93 -12.72
C ARG A 131 -4.59 -11.83 -11.61
N PRO A 132 -4.11 -13.08 -11.48
CA PRO A 132 -4.30 -13.88 -10.29
C PRO A 132 -3.65 -13.20 -9.08
N HIS A 133 -4.37 -13.15 -7.97
CA HIS A 133 -3.93 -12.58 -6.71
C HIS A 133 -4.41 -13.47 -5.57
N ALA A 134 -3.70 -13.50 -4.45
CA ALA A 134 -4.09 -14.33 -3.32
C ALA A 134 -3.87 -13.62 -1.99
N ASP A 135 -4.70 -13.96 -1.01
CA ASP A 135 -4.38 -13.84 0.40
C ASP A 135 -4.17 -15.22 1.03
N ASP A 136 -3.95 -15.29 2.35
CA ASP A 136 -3.70 -16.55 3.07
C ASP A 136 -4.84 -17.59 2.94
N THR A 137 -6.01 -17.19 2.45
CA THR A 137 -7.24 -17.99 2.49
C THR A 137 -7.97 -18.12 1.16
N ARG A 138 -7.73 -17.22 0.20
CA ARG A 138 -8.53 -17.10 -1.03
C ARG A 138 -7.68 -16.69 -2.23
N ASP A 139 -8.01 -17.28 -3.37
CA ASP A 139 -7.56 -16.84 -4.70
C ASP A 139 -8.56 -15.88 -5.33
N TYR A 140 -8.03 -14.85 -5.97
CA TYR A 140 -8.76 -13.79 -6.63
C TYR A 140 -8.28 -13.56 -8.06
N LEU A 141 -9.13 -12.92 -8.85
CA LEU A 141 -8.80 -12.39 -10.17
C LEU A 141 -9.07 -10.88 -10.18
N VAL A 142 -8.04 -10.07 -10.45
CA VAL A 142 -8.14 -8.61 -10.48
C VAL A 142 -8.02 -8.12 -11.91
N VAL A 143 -8.93 -7.24 -12.33
CA VAL A 143 -8.98 -6.71 -13.70
C VAL A 143 -8.46 -5.28 -13.72
N ALA A 144 -7.50 -5.02 -14.61
CA ALA A 144 -6.92 -3.71 -14.84
C ALA A 144 -6.57 -3.52 -16.33
N ASP A 145 -6.02 -2.37 -16.69
CA ASP A 145 -5.43 -2.18 -18.01
C ASP A 145 -4.03 -2.81 -18.09
N GLN A 146 -3.59 -3.14 -19.31
CA GLN A 146 -2.20 -3.59 -19.54
C GLN A 146 -1.20 -2.46 -19.31
N ASP A 147 -0.17 -2.73 -18.51
CA ASP A 147 0.92 -1.80 -18.22
C ASP A 147 1.67 -1.36 -19.49
N ALA A 148 2.27 -0.17 -19.45
CA ALA A 148 3.11 0.36 -20.52
C ALA A 148 4.24 -0.60 -20.94
N ALA A 149 4.76 -1.39 -20.00
CA ALA A 149 5.82 -2.36 -20.28
C ALA A 149 5.37 -3.50 -21.21
N MET A 150 4.07 -3.80 -21.27
CA MET A 150 3.49 -4.92 -22.01
C MET A 150 2.91 -4.51 -23.37
N ARG A 151 2.89 -3.22 -23.69
CA ARG A 151 2.30 -2.69 -24.92
C ARG A 151 3.16 -1.58 -25.55
N PRO A 152 3.08 -1.38 -26.88
CA PRO A 152 3.76 -0.27 -27.53
C PRO A 152 3.01 1.05 -27.27
N GLY A 153 3.77 2.11 -27.01
CA GLY A 153 3.25 3.48 -26.87
C GLY A 153 2.69 3.80 -25.49
N PRO A 154 2.28 5.07 -25.29
CA PRO A 154 1.85 5.54 -23.99
C PRO A 154 0.55 4.87 -23.51
N VAL A 155 0.34 4.90 -22.20
CA VAL A 155 -0.95 4.53 -21.62
C VAL A 155 -2.04 5.53 -22.00
N ALA A 156 -3.31 5.12 -21.93
CA ALA A 156 -4.42 6.03 -22.16
C ALA A 156 -4.58 7.01 -20.98
N ARG A 157 -5.25 8.14 -21.19
CA ARG A 157 -5.50 9.13 -20.13
C ARG A 157 -6.32 8.55 -18.96
N ASP A 158 -7.29 7.70 -19.28
CA ASP A 158 -8.18 7.00 -18.35
C ASP A 158 -7.65 5.61 -17.97
N HIS A 159 -6.36 5.34 -18.17
CA HIS A 159 -5.71 4.09 -17.80
C HIS A 159 -5.94 3.73 -16.32
N VAL A 160 -6.24 2.47 -16.06
CA VAL A 160 -6.48 1.94 -14.71
C VAL A 160 -5.36 0.99 -14.34
N LEU A 161 -4.53 1.41 -13.38
CA LEU A 161 -3.43 0.59 -12.86
C LEU A 161 -3.94 -0.68 -12.17
N GLY A 162 -3.19 -1.76 -12.37
CA GLY A 162 -3.38 -3.02 -11.67
C GLY A 162 -2.75 -3.07 -10.28
N ILE A 163 -2.33 -4.26 -9.88
CA ILE A 163 -1.73 -4.50 -8.57
C ILE A 163 -0.27 -4.03 -8.59
N GLY A 164 -0.01 -2.90 -7.94
CA GLY A 164 1.33 -2.36 -7.73
C GLY A 164 1.79 -2.43 -6.26
N GLY A 165 3.05 -2.06 -6.02
CA GLY A 165 3.65 -2.05 -4.67
C GLY A 165 2.86 -1.22 -3.67
N ALA A 166 2.40 -0.02 -4.06
CA ALA A 166 1.58 0.84 -3.22
C ALA A 166 0.26 0.17 -2.79
N SER A 167 -0.47 -0.45 -3.73
CA SER A 167 -1.72 -1.15 -3.43
C SER A 167 -1.51 -2.29 -2.42
N ILE A 168 -0.42 -3.05 -2.53
CA ILE A 168 -0.08 -4.12 -1.57
C ILE A 168 0.34 -3.55 -0.22
N SER A 169 1.14 -2.48 -0.19
CA SER A 169 1.53 -1.80 1.06
C SER A 169 0.30 -1.31 1.82
N LEU A 170 -0.68 -0.70 1.14
CA LEU A 170 -1.92 -0.29 1.77
C LEU A 170 -2.73 -1.49 2.28
N ALA A 171 -2.95 -2.51 1.46
CA ALA A 171 -3.71 -3.70 1.84
C ALA A 171 -3.14 -4.44 3.06
N ARG A 172 -1.82 -4.34 3.28
CA ARG A 172 -1.13 -4.83 4.48
C ARG A 172 -1.30 -3.91 5.68
N ALA A 173 -1.33 -2.60 5.48
CA ALA A 173 -1.49 -1.58 6.52
C ALA A 173 -2.95 -1.43 7.03
N VAL A 174 -3.93 -1.92 6.27
CA VAL A 174 -5.36 -1.82 6.64
C VAL A 174 -5.69 -2.64 7.88
N ILE A 175 -6.34 -2.01 8.86
CA ILE A 175 -6.84 -2.67 10.09
C ILE A 175 -8.01 -3.58 9.72
N ARG A 176 -7.95 -4.85 10.12
CA ARG A 176 -8.93 -5.89 9.72
C ARG A 176 -9.92 -6.28 10.82
N GLU A 177 -10.16 -5.41 11.81
CA GLU A 177 -11.28 -5.61 12.73
C GLU A 177 -12.60 -5.62 11.95
N PRO A 178 -13.56 -6.50 12.26
CA PRO A 178 -14.85 -6.49 11.60
C PRO A 178 -15.55 -5.14 11.74
N VAL A 179 -15.98 -4.57 10.63
CA VAL A 179 -16.69 -3.29 10.57
C VAL A 179 -17.96 -3.38 9.74
N ARG A 180 -18.91 -2.48 9.99
CA ARG A 180 -20.19 -2.50 9.29
C ARG A 180 -20.10 -1.80 7.94
N ARG A 181 -19.43 -0.65 7.85
CA ARG A 181 -19.31 0.12 6.59
C ARG A 181 -17.89 0.60 6.34
N ALA A 182 -17.38 0.27 5.16
CA ALA A 182 -16.12 0.78 4.66
C ALA A 182 -16.29 1.63 3.39
N LEU A 183 -15.40 2.60 3.21
CA LEU A 183 -15.29 3.45 2.02
C LEU A 183 -13.90 3.27 1.40
N ASP A 184 -13.85 2.96 0.10
CA ASP A 184 -12.64 2.96 -0.73
C ASP A 184 -12.66 4.17 -1.67
N ILE A 185 -11.76 5.13 -1.45
CA ILE A 185 -11.68 6.38 -2.24
C ILE A 185 -10.57 6.26 -3.28
N GLY A 186 -10.93 6.40 -4.56
CA GLY A 186 -10.02 6.15 -5.68
C GLY A 186 -9.82 4.65 -5.89
N THR A 187 -10.92 3.91 -6.03
CA THR A 187 -10.92 2.43 -6.00
C THR A 187 -10.09 1.80 -7.13
N GLY A 188 -9.91 2.48 -8.26
CA GLY A 188 -9.12 1.96 -9.38
C GLY A 188 -9.64 0.60 -9.87
N CYS A 189 -8.78 -0.42 -9.87
CA CYS A 189 -9.15 -1.80 -10.20
C CYS A 189 -9.95 -2.53 -9.11
N GLY A 190 -10.22 -1.90 -7.96
CA GLY A 190 -10.99 -2.45 -6.85
C GLY A 190 -10.19 -3.30 -5.87
N ILE A 191 -8.85 -3.22 -5.88
CA ILE A 191 -8.00 -4.08 -5.05
C ILE A 191 -8.19 -3.85 -3.54
N GLN A 192 -8.43 -2.61 -3.10
CA GLN A 192 -8.69 -2.35 -1.68
C GLN A 192 -10.08 -2.84 -1.29
N ALA A 193 -11.12 -2.47 -2.04
CA ALA A 193 -12.47 -3.00 -1.88
C ALA A 193 -12.52 -4.54 -1.82
N LEU A 194 -11.72 -5.24 -2.64
CA LEU A 194 -11.59 -6.70 -2.60
C LEU A 194 -11.08 -7.20 -1.24
N HIS A 195 -10.05 -6.58 -0.66
CA HIS A 195 -9.53 -6.98 0.64
C HIS A 195 -10.45 -6.60 1.81
N LEU A 196 -11.29 -5.58 1.63
CA LEU A 196 -12.31 -5.18 2.61
C LEU A 196 -13.43 -6.22 2.73
N ASP A 197 -13.77 -6.94 1.66
CA ASP A 197 -14.90 -7.89 1.59
C ASP A 197 -14.86 -8.97 2.67
N ALA A 198 -13.66 -9.38 3.11
CA ALA A 198 -13.50 -10.39 4.13
C ALA A 198 -13.91 -9.95 5.55
N HIS A 199 -14.00 -8.64 5.82
CA HIS A 199 -14.21 -8.11 7.18
C HIS A 199 -15.14 -6.88 7.23
N CYS A 200 -15.78 -6.52 6.11
CA CYS A 200 -16.73 -5.41 6.02
C CYS A 200 -18.11 -5.89 5.57
N GLU A 201 -19.18 -5.50 6.26
CA GLU A 201 -20.55 -5.88 5.84
C GLU A 201 -21.03 -5.12 4.59
N GLN A 202 -20.61 -3.87 4.44
CA GLN A 202 -20.97 -2.99 3.32
C GLN A 202 -19.74 -2.23 2.84
N ILE A 203 -19.52 -2.21 1.53
CA ILE A 203 -18.42 -1.51 0.88
C ILE A 203 -19.00 -0.51 -0.11
N VAL A 204 -18.65 0.76 0.09
CA VAL A 204 -18.84 1.81 -0.91
C VAL A 204 -17.47 2.09 -1.53
N ALA A 205 -17.40 2.12 -2.85
CA ALA A 205 -16.16 2.38 -3.57
C ALA A 205 -16.40 3.51 -4.59
N THR A 206 -15.50 4.47 -4.61
CA THR A 206 -15.65 5.70 -5.40
C THR A 206 -14.47 5.93 -6.31
N ASP A 207 -14.73 6.49 -7.49
CA ASP A 207 -13.70 6.91 -8.43
C ASP A 207 -14.23 8.02 -9.33
N THR A 208 -13.35 8.89 -9.84
CA THR A 208 -13.71 9.88 -10.86
C THR A 208 -13.69 9.27 -12.26
N ASN A 209 -12.98 8.16 -12.44
CA ASN A 209 -12.84 7.46 -13.70
C ASN A 209 -13.92 6.38 -13.85
N GLU A 210 -14.87 6.57 -14.77
CA GLU A 210 -15.90 5.58 -15.06
C GLU A 210 -15.30 4.22 -15.52
N ARG A 211 -14.15 4.24 -16.19
CA ARG A 211 -13.44 3.02 -16.59
C ARG A 211 -12.96 2.25 -15.36
N ALA A 212 -12.44 2.95 -14.34
CA ALA A 212 -12.04 2.34 -13.08
C ALA A 212 -13.23 1.67 -12.39
N LEU A 213 -14.38 2.35 -12.30
CA LEU A 213 -15.59 1.75 -11.74
C LEU A 213 -16.05 0.51 -12.52
N ALA A 214 -15.96 0.51 -13.84
CA ALA A 214 -16.30 -0.65 -14.66
C ALA A 214 -15.35 -1.84 -14.40
N LEU A 215 -14.05 -1.58 -14.28
CA LEU A 215 -13.05 -2.61 -13.99
C LEU A 215 -13.14 -3.11 -12.55
N ALA A 216 -13.37 -2.24 -11.56
CA ALA A 216 -13.68 -2.64 -10.18
C ALA A 216 -14.94 -3.52 -10.11
N ALA A 217 -16.00 -3.17 -10.86
CA ALA A 217 -17.19 -4.02 -10.97
C ALA A 217 -16.88 -5.39 -11.59
N ALA A 218 -15.99 -5.43 -12.59
CA ALA A 218 -15.54 -6.69 -13.19
C ALA A 218 -14.72 -7.53 -12.20
N THR A 219 -13.79 -6.91 -11.45
CA THR A 219 -13.06 -7.54 -10.34
C THR A 219 -14.03 -8.11 -9.32
N ALA A 220 -14.99 -7.34 -8.83
CA ALA A 220 -15.97 -7.82 -7.86
C ALA A 220 -16.73 -9.06 -8.38
N ARG A 221 -17.31 -8.97 -9.59
CA ARG A 221 -18.10 -10.05 -10.19
C ARG A 221 -17.29 -11.31 -10.47
N LEU A 222 -16.03 -11.18 -10.95
CA LEU A 222 -15.15 -12.33 -11.13
C LEU A 222 -14.95 -13.10 -9.83
N ASN A 223 -14.96 -12.41 -8.68
CA ASN A 223 -14.74 -12.97 -7.36
C ASN A 223 -16.03 -13.24 -6.57
N GLY A 224 -17.21 -13.12 -7.20
CA GLY A 224 -18.50 -13.37 -6.54
C GLY A 224 -18.90 -12.30 -5.52
N MET A 225 -18.34 -11.10 -5.64
CA MET A 225 -18.57 -9.96 -4.77
C MET A 225 -19.44 -8.90 -5.47
N SER A 226 -19.99 -7.97 -4.69
CA SER A 226 -20.73 -6.80 -5.20
C SER A 226 -20.52 -5.62 -4.26
N TRP A 227 -20.18 -4.45 -4.83
CA TRP A 227 -19.92 -3.23 -4.08
C TRP A 227 -20.83 -2.10 -4.56
N ASP A 228 -21.06 -1.11 -3.70
CA ASP A 228 -21.76 0.14 -4.06
C ASP A 228 -20.76 1.09 -4.72
N LEU A 229 -20.74 1.08 -6.06
CA LEU A 229 -19.81 1.84 -6.89
C LEU A 229 -20.40 3.18 -7.29
N ARG A 230 -19.68 4.28 -7.00
CA ARG A 230 -20.19 5.65 -7.25
C ARG A 230 -19.14 6.53 -7.92
N ALA A 231 -19.58 7.27 -8.94
CA ALA A 231 -18.73 8.21 -9.65
C ALA A 231 -18.69 9.57 -8.95
N GLY A 232 -17.48 10.10 -8.78
CA GLY A 232 -17.25 11.49 -8.35
C GLY A 232 -15.96 11.68 -7.56
N SER A 233 -15.69 12.92 -7.18
CA SER A 233 -14.42 13.28 -6.55
C SER A 233 -14.49 13.10 -5.04
N MET A 234 -13.49 12.43 -4.47
CA MET A 234 -13.25 12.40 -3.03
C MET A 234 -14.52 12.00 -2.25
N PHE A 235 -15.01 12.86 -1.37
CA PHE A 235 -16.20 12.61 -0.55
C PHE A 235 -17.53 13.04 -1.20
N GLU A 236 -17.52 13.69 -2.37
CA GLU A 236 -18.73 14.19 -3.02
C GLU A 236 -19.83 13.12 -3.19
N PRO A 237 -19.52 11.87 -3.63
CA PRO A 237 -20.54 10.83 -3.83
C PRO A 237 -21.15 10.27 -2.54
N VAL A 238 -20.59 10.62 -1.38
CA VAL A 238 -20.95 10.12 -0.06
C VAL A 238 -21.22 11.25 0.94
N ALA A 239 -21.55 12.44 0.42
CA ALA A 239 -21.79 13.62 1.23
C ALA A 239 -22.85 13.36 2.31
N GLY A 240 -22.49 13.61 3.57
CA GLY A 240 -23.35 13.40 4.74
C GLY A 240 -23.39 11.95 5.25
N GLU A 241 -22.66 11.03 4.62
CA GLU A 241 -22.50 9.66 5.09
C GLU A 241 -21.26 9.50 5.97
N ARG A 242 -21.29 8.51 6.86
CA ARG A 242 -20.18 8.15 7.72
C ARG A 242 -19.84 6.66 7.67
N PHE A 243 -18.57 6.36 7.90
CA PHE A 243 -17.96 5.04 7.74
C PHE A 243 -17.14 4.66 8.98
N ASP A 244 -17.07 3.37 9.25
CA ASP A 244 -16.25 2.81 10.33
C ASP A 244 -14.78 2.66 9.88
N LEU A 245 -14.57 2.51 8.58
CA LEU A 245 -13.27 2.39 7.94
C LEU A 245 -13.26 3.19 6.62
N ILE A 246 -12.23 4.00 6.41
CA ILE A 246 -11.95 4.68 5.14
C ILE A 246 -10.55 4.26 4.66
N VAL A 247 -10.44 3.80 3.42
CA VAL A 247 -9.15 3.50 2.80
C VAL A 247 -8.98 4.33 1.54
N SER A 248 -7.75 4.74 1.25
CA SER A 248 -7.46 5.42 0.00
C SER A 248 -6.01 5.25 -0.42
N ASN A 249 -5.83 4.91 -1.69
CA ASN A 249 -4.59 5.08 -2.43
C ASN A 249 -4.83 6.15 -3.51
N PRO A 250 -4.93 7.43 -3.13
CA PRO A 250 -5.34 8.49 -4.06
C PRO A 250 -4.27 8.75 -5.12
N PRO A 251 -4.58 9.46 -6.22
CA PRO A 251 -3.59 9.93 -7.20
C PRO A 251 -2.69 11.02 -6.58
N PHE A 252 -1.77 10.61 -5.73
CA PHE A 252 -0.95 11.46 -4.86
C PHE A 252 0.34 11.98 -5.51
N VAL A 253 0.41 12.00 -6.84
CA VAL A 253 1.63 12.44 -7.52
C VAL A 253 1.79 13.95 -7.37
N VAL A 254 2.95 14.36 -6.85
CA VAL A 254 3.25 15.76 -6.55
C VAL A 254 3.75 16.45 -7.80
N GLY A 255 2.95 17.36 -8.36
CA GLY A 255 3.32 18.12 -9.54
C GLY A 255 2.58 19.45 -9.69
N ALA A 256 2.73 20.09 -10.84
CA ALA A 256 2.19 21.41 -11.12
C ALA A 256 0.65 21.45 -11.32
N GLY A 257 -0.08 20.37 -11.00
CA GLY A 257 -1.53 20.27 -11.20
C GLY A 257 -1.96 19.80 -12.60
N GLY A 258 -1.16 18.94 -13.25
CA GLY A 258 -1.54 18.28 -14.50
C GLY A 258 -2.69 17.28 -14.32
N GLN A 259 -3.29 16.84 -15.43
CA GLN A 259 -4.26 15.74 -15.49
C GLN A 259 -4.03 14.92 -16.75
N ASP A 260 -2.76 14.65 -17.06
CA ASP A 260 -2.39 13.91 -18.26
C ASP A 260 -2.79 12.44 -18.12
N TYR A 261 -2.68 11.89 -16.90
CA TYR A 261 -3.09 10.53 -16.55
C TYR A 261 -3.88 10.50 -15.23
N ILE A 262 -5.16 10.15 -15.28
CA ILE A 262 -6.09 10.27 -14.14
C ILE A 262 -5.65 9.44 -12.93
N TYR A 263 -5.05 8.27 -13.16
CA TYR A 263 -4.67 7.35 -12.08
C TYR A 263 -3.58 7.89 -11.15
N ARG A 264 -2.84 8.93 -11.56
CA ARG A 264 -1.72 9.50 -10.79
C ARG A 264 -1.79 11.01 -10.66
N ASP A 265 -2.31 11.71 -11.66
CA ASP A 265 -2.35 13.16 -11.71
C ASP A 265 -3.71 13.67 -11.20
N SER A 266 -3.72 14.23 -9.99
CA SER A 266 -4.95 14.71 -9.34
C SER A 266 -5.55 15.99 -9.98
N GLY A 267 -4.77 16.74 -10.75
CA GLY A 267 -5.10 18.12 -11.13
C GLY A 267 -4.96 19.14 -10.00
N VAL A 268 -4.57 18.70 -8.80
CA VAL A 268 -4.30 19.57 -7.66
C VAL A 268 -2.79 19.82 -7.61
N VAL A 269 -2.41 21.07 -7.32
CA VAL A 269 -1.01 21.47 -7.24
C VAL A 269 -0.36 20.85 -5.99
N GLY A 270 0.84 20.29 -6.17
CA GLY A 270 1.66 19.74 -5.10
C GLY A 270 1.01 18.55 -4.40
N ASP A 271 0.98 18.60 -3.08
CA ASP A 271 0.41 17.61 -2.17
C ASP A 271 -1.00 18.00 -1.65
N GLY A 272 -1.65 18.96 -2.33
CA GLY A 272 -2.94 19.52 -1.90
C GLY A 272 -4.10 18.53 -1.88
N LEU A 273 -4.10 17.51 -2.74
CA LEU A 273 -5.14 16.47 -2.72
C LEU A 273 -5.11 15.68 -1.40
N CYS A 274 -3.92 15.25 -0.98
CA CYS A 274 -3.72 14.51 0.26
C CYS A 274 -4.08 15.39 1.47
N GLU A 275 -3.68 16.66 1.45
CA GLU A 275 -4.07 17.62 2.48
C GLU A 275 -5.60 17.72 2.62
N GLN A 276 -6.31 17.91 1.50
CA GLN A 276 -7.77 18.00 1.50
C GLN A 276 -8.40 16.69 2.00
N LEU A 277 -7.92 15.54 1.52
CA LEU A 277 -8.42 14.22 1.94
C LEU A 277 -8.38 14.08 3.46
N VAL A 278 -7.23 14.38 4.07
CA VAL A 278 -7.02 14.26 5.52
C VAL A 278 -7.91 15.24 6.29
N ARG A 279 -8.04 16.49 5.81
CA ARG A 279 -8.87 17.51 6.46
C ARG A 279 -10.36 17.17 6.47
N ASP A 280 -10.84 16.46 5.45
CA ASP A 280 -12.26 16.12 5.30
C ASP A 280 -12.65 14.82 6.02
N LEU A 281 -11.68 14.03 6.51
CA LEU A 281 -11.93 12.77 7.25
C LEU A 281 -12.89 12.90 8.46
N PRO A 282 -12.78 13.91 9.35
CA PRO A 282 -13.62 13.99 10.55
C PRO A 282 -15.12 14.07 10.24
N ALA A 283 -15.49 14.61 9.08
CA ALA A 283 -16.88 14.69 8.64
C ALA A 283 -17.46 13.34 8.20
N HIS A 284 -16.60 12.37 7.86
CA HIS A 284 -16.99 11.11 7.22
C HIS A 284 -16.65 9.86 8.05
N LEU A 285 -15.96 10.01 9.19
CA LEU A 285 -15.74 8.91 10.12
C LEU A 285 -16.86 8.81 11.17
N ASN A 286 -17.31 7.60 11.47
CA ASN A 286 -18.07 7.33 12.69
C ASN A 286 -17.17 7.53 13.91
N PRO A 287 -17.72 7.81 15.12
CA PRO A 287 -16.93 7.83 16.34
C PRO A 287 -16.12 6.55 16.51
N GLY A 288 -14.82 6.67 16.78
CA GLY A 288 -13.88 5.54 16.85
C GLY A 288 -13.49 4.91 15.51
N GLY A 289 -14.09 5.34 14.40
CA GLY A 289 -13.78 4.88 13.06
C GLY A 289 -12.36 5.25 12.64
N THR A 290 -11.80 4.49 11.70
CA THR A 290 -10.40 4.62 11.28
C THR A 290 -10.26 4.97 9.80
N ALA A 291 -9.16 5.63 9.46
CA ALA A 291 -8.76 5.85 8.08
C ALA A 291 -7.32 5.35 7.86
N GLN A 292 -7.06 4.65 6.75
CA GLN A 292 -5.72 4.28 6.30
C GLN A 292 -5.48 4.78 4.88
N ILE A 293 -4.53 5.70 4.73
CA ILE A 293 -4.30 6.43 3.49
C ILE A 293 -2.83 6.33 3.13
N LEU A 294 -2.52 6.11 1.85
CA LEU A 294 -1.20 6.39 1.32
C LEU A 294 -1.12 7.85 0.85
N ALA A 295 0.00 8.49 1.11
CA ALA A 295 0.20 9.88 0.74
C ALA A 295 1.67 10.16 0.41
N ASN A 296 1.85 11.13 -0.49
CA ASN A 296 3.12 11.80 -0.69
C ASN A 296 3.00 13.25 -0.19
N TRP A 297 4.11 13.80 0.29
CA TRP A 297 4.19 15.19 0.73
C TRP A 297 5.48 15.85 0.26
N VAL A 298 5.39 17.16 0.08
CA VAL A 298 6.51 18.01 -0.30
C VAL A 298 7.46 18.19 0.89
N ILE A 299 8.77 18.03 0.63
CA ILE A 299 9.85 18.41 1.56
C ILE A 299 10.56 19.62 0.96
N ARG A 300 10.59 20.73 1.70
CA ARG A 300 11.24 21.98 1.28
C ARG A 300 12.57 22.16 1.99
N ASP A 301 13.45 22.94 1.37
CA ASP A 301 14.73 23.29 1.98
C ASP A 301 14.52 24.07 3.29
N GLY A 302 15.21 23.65 4.36
CA GLY A 302 15.16 24.30 5.67
C GLY A 302 13.85 24.13 6.46
N GLU A 303 12.86 23.38 5.96
CA GLU A 303 11.59 23.14 6.64
C GLU A 303 11.49 21.69 7.15
N PRO A 304 11.15 21.46 8.43
CA PRO A 304 10.87 20.11 8.91
C PRO A 304 9.63 19.53 8.22
N TRP A 305 9.79 18.43 7.48
CA TRP A 305 8.69 17.80 6.75
C TRP A 305 7.51 17.40 7.66
N GLN A 306 7.79 17.11 8.94
CA GLN A 306 6.78 16.79 9.94
C GLN A 306 5.79 17.94 10.15
N GLU A 307 6.24 19.19 10.04
CA GLU A 307 5.35 20.36 10.14
C GLU A 307 4.38 20.42 8.97
N ARG A 308 4.82 20.05 7.75
CA ARG A 308 3.95 20.02 6.56
C ARG A 308 2.80 19.05 6.76
N VAL A 309 3.08 17.79 7.08
CA VAL A 309 2.03 16.76 7.24
C VAL A 309 1.23 16.99 8.53
N GLY A 310 1.89 17.42 9.61
CA GLY A 310 1.23 17.80 10.86
C GLY A 310 0.19 18.91 10.67
N SER A 311 0.44 19.85 9.77
CA SER A 311 -0.52 20.92 9.45
C SER A 311 -1.83 20.41 8.85
N TRP A 312 -1.84 19.25 8.18
CA TRP A 312 -3.04 18.64 7.62
C TRP A 312 -3.97 18.09 8.71
N LEU A 313 -3.37 17.56 9.78
CA LEU A 313 -4.05 16.97 10.93
C LEU A 313 -4.43 18.02 11.99
N ALA A 314 -3.77 19.17 12.00
CA ALA A 314 -4.06 20.25 12.93
C ALA A 314 -5.54 20.68 12.85
N GLY A 315 -6.23 20.66 14.00
CA GLY A 315 -7.64 21.02 14.12
C GLY A 315 -8.64 19.94 13.68
N THR A 316 -8.19 18.78 13.21
CA THR A 316 -9.09 17.68 12.80
C THR A 316 -9.67 16.89 13.97
N GLY A 317 -9.00 16.91 15.13
CA GLY A 317 -9.37 16.12 16.31
C GLY A 317 -9.06 14.62 16.18
N LEU A 318 -8.39 14.19 15.11
CA LEU A 318 -8.04 12.79 14.87
C LEU A 318 -6.79 12.39 15.64
N ASP A 319 -6.83 11.24 16.31
CA ASP A 319 -5.58 10.57 16.71
C ASP A 319 -4.92 10.02 15.44
N ALA A 320 -3.61 10.22 15.25
CA ALA A 320 -2.96 9.85 13.99
C ALA A 320 -1.53 9.33 14.16
N TRP A 321 -1.17 8.39 13.28
CA TRP A 321 0.18 7.90 13.07
C TRP A 321 0.56 8.11 11.60
N VAL A 322 1.52 9.00 11.37
CA VAL A 322 2.09 9.30 10.07
C VAL A 322 3.46 8.65 10.00
N VAL A 323 3.66 7.81 8.99
CA VAL A 323 4.93 7.11 8.78
C VAL A 323 5.48 7.44 7.40
N GLN A 324 6.60 8.15 7.36
CA GLN A 324 7.45 8.27 6.18
C GLN A 324 8.21 6.96 5.98
N ARG A 325 7.98 6.29 4.87
CA ARG A 325 8.65 5.00 4.57
C ARG A 325 9.76 5.14 3.54
N GLU A 326 9.70 6.19 2.75
CA GLU A 326 10.65 6.44 1.68
C GLU A 326 10.75 7.95 1.42
N VAL A 327 11.92 8.37 0.97
CA VAL A 327 12.21 9.73 0.52
C VAL A 327 12.90 9.63 -0.82
N ALA A 328 12.39 10.35 -1.81
CA ALA A 328 12.98 10.45 -3.14
C ALA A 328 13.47 11.87 -3.40
N ASP A 329 14.66 12.01 -3.99
CA ASP A 329 15.09 13.28 -4.57
C ASP A 329 14.24 13.60 -5.83
N PRO A 330 14.18 14.89 -6.25
CA PRO A 330 13.49 15.35 -7.44
C PRO A 330 13.67 14.48 -8.69
N ILE A 331 14.90 14.08 -9.00
CA ILE A 331 15.21 13.36 -10.24
C ILE A 331 14.68 11.94 -10.14
N SER A 332 14.94 11.26 -9.02
CA SER A 332 14.46 9.89 -8.77
C SER A 332 12.93 9.85 -8.81
N TYR A 333 12.25 10.80 -8.15
CA TYR A 333 10.80 10.88 -8.11
C TYR A 333 10.19 11.11 -9.50
N VAL A 334 10.68 12.10 -10.26
CA VAL A 334 10.18 12.39 -11.60
C VAL A 334 10.45 11.22 -12.55
N SER A 335 11.62 10.59 -12.45
CA SER A 335 11.99 9.45 -13.30
C SER A 335 11.06 8.25 -13.09
N LEU A 336 10.68 7.96 -11.85
CA LEU A 336 9.71 6.91 -11.51
C LEU A 336 8.41 7.09 -12.30
N TRP A 337 7.80 8.26 -12.22
CA TRP A 337 6.52 8.53 -12.87
C TRP A 337 6.63 8.68 -14.39
N LEU A 338 7.72 9.22 -14.92
CA LEU A 338 7.89 9.28 -16.38
C LEU A 338 8.01 7.87 -17.00
N SER A 339 8.68 6.94 -16.32
CA SER A 339 8.87 5.57 -16.82
C SER A 339 7.55 4.78 -16.92
N ASP A 340 6.60 5.09 -16.04
CA ASP A 340 5.32 4.40 -15.92
C ASP A 340 4.35 4.71 -17.09
N ALA A 341 4.48 5.89 -17.70
CA ALA A 341 3.56 6.35 -18.75
C ALA A 341 3.81 5.74 -20.13
N GLY A 342 4.99 5.16 -20.38
CA GLY A 342 5.36 4.60 -21.70
C GLY A 342 5.57 5.65 -22.81
N GLU A 343 5.88 6.89 -22.43
CA GLU A 343 6.13 7.99 -23.37
C GLU A 343 7.45 7.83 -24.13
N ASP A 344 7.57 8.49 -25.28
CA ASP A 344 8.84 8.57 -25.99
C ASP A 344 9.87 9.42 -25.24
N GLU A 345 11.15 9.13 -25.48
CA GLU A 345 12.27 9.77 -24.77
C GLU A 345 12.25 11.30 -24.86
N SER A 346 11.80 11.87 -25.98
CA SER A 346 11.81 13.32 -26.18
C SER A 346 10.70 14.01 -25.40
N THR A 347 9.51 13.40 -25.35
CA THR A 347 8.39 13.88 -24.53
C THR A 347 8.72 13.75 -23.05
N ALA A 348 9.26 12.60 -22.63
CA ALA A 348 9.67 12.36 -21.26
C ALA A 348 10.74 13.37 -20.80
N ALA A 349 11.76 13.65 -21.62
CA ALA A 349 12.80 14.62 -21.29
C ALA A 349 12.25 16.04 -21.11
N ARG A 350 11.33 16.48 -21.99
CA ARG A 350 10.70 17.80 -21.88
C ARG A 350 9.86 17.91 -20.61
N ARG A 351 8.98 16.93 -20.35
CA ARG A 351 8.15 16.90 -19.14
C ARG A 351 8.98 16.84 -17.87
N GLY A 352 10.05 16.03 -17.87
CA GLY A 352 10.99 15.96 -16.76
C GLY A 352 11.63 17.31 -16.45
N SER A 353 12.10 18.04 -17.48
CA SER A 353 12.64 19.40 -17.30
C SER A 353 11.61 20.35 -16.71
N GLU A 354 10.40 20.40 -17.28
CA GLU A 354 9.31 21.27 -16.81
C GLU A 354 8.93 20.99 -15.34
N TRP A 355 8.93 19.71 -14.94
CA TRP A 355 8.62 19.30 -13.58
C TRP A 355 9.73 19.67 -12.60
N LEU A 356 11.00 19.46 -12.97
CA LEU A 356 12.15 19.84 -12.15
C LEU A 356 12.25 21.37 -12.00
N GLU A 357 11.99 22.13 -13.05
CA GLU A 357 11.88 23.60 -13.00
C GLU A 357 10.79 24.03 -12.03
N TRP A 358 9.65 23.33 -12.02
CA TRP A 358 8.57 23.59 -11.06
C TRP A 358 8.99 23.27 -9.62
N PHE A 359 9.67 22.14 -9.37
CA PHE A 359 10.20 21.81 -8.04
C PHE A 359 11.19 22.88 -7.55
N ASP A 360 12.13 23.30 -8.39
CA ASP A 360 13.12 24.33 -8.07
C ASP A 360 12.44 25.69 -7.75
N ALA A 361 11.48 26.10 -8.58
CA ALA A 361 10.72 27.34 -8.38
C ALA A 361 9.91 27.36 -7.07
N HIS A 362 9.63 26.19 -6.49
CA HIS A 362 8.92 26.04 -5.22
C HIS A 362 9.85 25.60 -4.08
N GLY A 363 11.16 25.50 -4.27
CA GLY A 363 12.11 25.09 -3.22
C GLY A 363 11.87 23.66 -2.71
N ILE A 364 11.40 22.77 -3.57
CA ILE A 364 11.13 21.36 -3.26
C ILE A 364 12.42 20.58 -3.44
N VAL A 365 12.95 20.03 -2.35
CA VAL A 365 14.24 19.32 -2.32
C VAL A 365 14.11 17.80 -2.24
N ALA A 366 12.94 17.31 -1.84
CA ALA A 366 12.60 15.89 -1.81
C ALA A 366 11.08 15.70 -1.73
N ILE A 367 10.65 14.46 -2.00
CA ILE A 367 9.28 14.02 -1.79
C ILE A 367 9.30 12.90 -0.76
N GLY A 368 8.57 13.09 0.34
CA GLY A 368 8.31 12.03 1.32
C GLY A 368 7.13 11.19 0.88
N MET A 369 7.24 9.87 1.05
CA MET A 369 6.23 8.90 0.64
C MET A 369 5.94 7.96 1.80
N GLY A 370 4.67 7.74 2.10
CA GLY A 370 4.31 7.08 3.35
C GLY A 370 2.85 6.71 3.50
N SER A 371 2.45 6.52 4.76
CA SER A 371 1.08 6.15 5.14
C SER A 371 0.61 6.97 6.33
N ILE A 372 -0.69 7.25 6.37
CA ILE A 372 -1.38 7.92 7.46
C ILE A 372 -2.44 6.96 7.99
N THR A 373 -2.32 6.58 9.25
CA THR A 373 -3.39 5.91 10.01
C THR A 373 -4.03 6.95 10.91
N ALA A 374 -5.33 7.17 10.79
CA ALA A 374 -6.08 8.10 11.65
C ALA A 374 -7.25 7.40 12.33
N ARG A 375 -7.66 7.90 13.51
CA ARG A 375 -8.83 7.45 14.25
C ARG A 375 -9.64 8.64 14.76
N ALA A 376 -10.94 8.62 14.49
CA ALA A 376 -11.87 9.58 15.06
C ALA A 376 -12.01 9.38 16.58
N PRO A 377 -12.21 10.45 17.36
CA PRO A 377 -12.52 10.32 18.78
C PRO A 377 -13.75 9.42 18.99
N LEU A 378 -13.82 8.77 20.14
CA LEU A 378 -15.04 8.07 20.52
C LEU A 378 -16.17 9.06 20.81
N GLU A 379 -17.39 8.53 20.85
CA GLU A 379 -18.56 9.32 21.19
C GLU A 379 -18.42 9.91 22.59
N GLY A 380 -18.50 11.25 22.68
CA GLY A 380 -18.37 11.98 23.94
C GLY A 380 -16.94 12.23 24.43
N GLU A 381 -15.91 11.85 23.68
CA GLU A 381 -14.53 12.22 23.99
C GLU A 381 -14.26 13.70 23.64
N ASP A 382 -13.90 14.49 24.64
CA ASP A 382 -13.39 15.87 24.49
C ASP A 382 -11.92 15.88 24.92
N ARG A 383 -11.02 15.78 23.95
CA ARG A 383 -9.58 15.59 24.17
C ARG A 383 -8.76 16.10 22.99
N ASP A 384 -7.54 16.54 23.29
CA ASP A 384 -6.56 16.90 22.26
C ASP A 384 -6.15 15.69 21.43
N ALA A 385 -6.02 15.91 20.12
CA ALA A 385 -5.58 14.90 19.18
C ALA A 385 -4.16 14.42 19.50
N ASP A 386 -3.96 13.11 19.51
CA ASP A 386 -2.65 12.50 19.65
C ASP A 386 -2.05 12.16 18.28
N VAL A 387 -1.09 12.97 17.84
CA VAL A 387 -0.46 12.85 16.52
C VAL A 387 1.01 12.49 16.66
N VAL A 388 1.40 11.38 16.05
CA VAL A 388 2.78 10.88 16.00
C VAL A 388 3.23 10.83 14.54
N ILE A 389 4.36 11.47 14.25
CA ILE A 389 4.91 11.62 12.90
C ILE A 389 6.36 11.14 12.91
N GLU A 390 6.65 10.09 12.15
CA GLU A 390 7.93 9.38 12.23
C GLU A 390 8.44 8.93 10.87
N GLU A 391 9.75 8.71 10.79
CA GLU A 391 10.39 8.07 9.65
C GLU A 391 10.78 6.64 10.01
N ILE A 392 10.29 5.67 9.22
CA ILE A 392 10.54 4.24 9.40
C ILE A 392 10.87 3.65 8.04
N THR A 393 12.17 3.53 7.76
CA THR A 393 12.72 3.09 6.46
C THR A 393 13.40 1.72 6.52
N GLY A 394 13.46 1.09 7.70
CA GLY A 394 14.10 -0.20 7.89
C GLY A 394 13.34 -1.35 7.22
N ALA A 395 14.08 -2.31 6.66
CA ALA A 395 13.50 -3.53 6.11
C ALA A 395 12.84 -4.37 7.23
N GLY A 396 11.63 -4.89 6.98
CA GLY A 396 10.89 -5.65 7.98
C GLY A 396 10.19 -4.78 9.04
N GLU A 397 10.17 -3.47 8.85
CA GLU A 397 9.48 -2.50 9.71
C GLU A 397 8.23 -1.91 9.02
N GLU A 398 7.63 -2.64 8.06
CA GLU A 398 6.45 -2.18 7.34
C GLU A 398 5.24 -2.04 8.27
N VAL A 399 4.48 -0.96 8.10
CA VAL A 399 3.22 -0.76 8.83
C VAL A 399 2.21 -1.83 8.39
N THR A 400 1.81 -2.68 9.33
CA THR A 400 0.73 -3.65 9.15
C THR A 400 -0.53 -3.19 9.87
N GLY A 401 -1.70 -3.69 9.45
CA GLY A 401 -2.97 -3.41 10.11
C GLY A 401 -2.99 -3.81 11.57
N TYR A 402 -2.34 -4.93 11.90
CA TYR A 402 -2.17 -5.35 13.29
C TYR A 402 -1.37 -4.32 14.11
N GLU A 403 -0.24 -3.84 13.57
CA GLU A 403 0.59 -2.87 14.28
C GLU A 403 -0.05 -1.48 14.32
N ALA A 404 -0.77 -1.06 13.29
CA ALA A 404 -1.54 0.19 13.27
C ALA A 404 -2.65 0.18 14.35
N GLN A 405 -3.39 -0.92 14.47
CA GLN A 405 -4.39 -1.11 15.52
C GLN A 405 -3.75 -1.11 16.91
N ALA A 406 -2.68 -1.90 17.09
CA ALA A 406 -1.95 -1.98 18.35
C ALA A 406 -1.34 -0.64 18.74
N PHE A 407 -0.85 0.16 17.78
CA PHE A 407 -0.35 1.50 18.00
C PHE A 407 -1.43 2.40 18.61
N LEU A 408 -2.59 2.51 17.95
CA LEU A 408 -3.71 3.32 18.44
C LEU A 408 -4.18 2.87 19.83
N ALA A 409 -4.22 1.56 20.08
CA ALA A 409 -4.56 1.01 21.39
C ALA A 409 -3.54 1.40 22.48
N ARG A 410 -2.24 1.36 22.18
CA ARG A 410 -1.17 1.77 23.11
C ARG A 410 -1.24 3.26 23.43
N ARG A 411 -1.45 4.11 22.42
CA ARG A 411 -1.63 5.56 22.60
C ARG A 411 -2.81 5.87 23.51
N ARG A 412 -3.94 5.21 23.28
CA ARG A 412 -5.11 5.31 24.15
C ARG A 412 -4.83 4.85 25.58
N TYR A 413 -4.22 3.68 25.76
CA TYR A 413 -3.85 3.16 27.07
C TYR A 413 -2.99 4.17 27.85
N LEU A 414 -2.00 4.76 27.19
CA LEU A 414 -1.11 5.76 27.81
C LEU A 414 -1.86 7.03 28.24
N ARG A 415 -2.87 7.46 27.46
CA ARG A 415 -3.71 8.62 27.75
C ARG A 415 -4.65 8.36 28.94
N GLU A 416 -5.21 7.16 29.03
CA GLU A 416 -6.19 6.79 30.07
C GLU A 416 -5.53 6.32 31.38
N THR A 417 -4.25 5.97 31.35
CA THR A 417 -3.51 5.44 32.52
C THR A 417 -2.65 6.53 33.15
N SER A 418 -2.95 6.90 34.41
CA SER A 418 -2.11 7.81 35.18
C SER A 418 -0.79 7.16 35.63
N ASP A 419 0.18 7.96 36.06
CA ASP A 419 1.46 7.44 36.56
C ASP A 419 1.27 6.54 37.79
N ASP A 420 0.42 6.93 38.74
CA ASP A 420 0.10 6.09 39.91
C ASP A 420 -0.50 4.74 39.51
N GLN A 421 -1.41 4.75 38.52
CA GLN A 421 -1.99 3.52 38.00
C GLN A 421 -0.93 2.66 37.32
N LEU A 422 -0.02 3.27 36.55
CA LEU A 422 1.06 2.59 35.85
C LEU A 422 2.06 1.96 36.83
N LEU A 423 2.43 2.67 37.90
CA LEU A 423 3.27 2.15 38.99
C LEU A 423 2.62 0.94 39.67
N ALA A 424 1.29 0.90 39.75
CA ALA A 424 0.55 -0.24 40.30
C ALA A 424 0.41 -1.42 39.31
N ARG A 425 0.68 -1.25 38.01
CA ARG A 425 0.56 -2.32 37.01
C ARG A 425 1.78 -3.23 37.00
N ARG A 426 1.55 -4.47 36.58
CA ARG A 426 2.61 -5.43 36.27
C ARG A 426 2.92 -5.32 34.79
N LEU A 427 4.17 -5.02 34.45
CA LEU A 427 4.58 -4.87 33.07
C LEU A 427 5.48 -6.04 32.63
N SER A 428 5.31 -6.44 31.38
CA SER A 428 6.14 -7.44 30.70
C SER A 428 6.80 -6.82 29.48
N ALA A 429 8.07 -7.17 29.24
CA ALA A 429 8.75 -6.87 27.99
C ALA A 429 8.29 -7.81 26.87
N ALA A 430 8.11 -7.25 25.68
CA ALA A 430 7.97 -8.03 24.45
C ALA A 430 9.27 -8.80 24.17
N PRO A 431 9.25 -9.83 23.29
CA PRO A 431 10.48 -10.40 22.76
C PRO A 431 11.28 -9.32 22.03
N VAL A 432 12.30 -8.76 22.69
CA VAL A 432 13.15 -7.70 22.17
C VAL A 432 14.60 -8.17 22.06
N MET A 433 15.32 -7.55 21.13
CA MET A 433 16.77 -7.68 20.98
C MET A 433 17.44 -6.49 21.65
N LEU A 434 18.52 -6.75 22.39
CA LEU A 434 19.42 -5.71 22.88
C LEU A 434 20.58 -5.58 21.87
N GLU A 435 20.72 -4.42 21.26
CA GLU A 435 21.80 -4.08 20.35
C GLU A 435 22.80 -3.18 21.08
N GLU A 436 24.06 -3.61 21.18
CA GLU A 436 25.13 -2.86 21.82
C GLU A 436 26.25 -2.59 20.81
N HIS A 437 26.66 -1.33 20.70
CA HIS A 437 27.80 -0.95 19.87
C HIS A 437 28.93 -0.45 20.76
N SER A 438 30.13 -0.96 20.48
CA SER A 438 31.34 -0.63 21.21
C SER A 438 32.44 -0.25 20.23
N LEU A 439 33.22 0.77 20.60
CA LEU A 439 34.42 1.17 19.89
C LEU A 439 35.67 0.72 20.67
N PRO A 440 36.81 0.46 20.00
CA PRO A 440 38.05 0.24 20.70
C PRO A 440 38.51 1.54 21.40
N GLY A 441 38.93 1.44 22.65
CA GLY A 441 39.53 2.52 23.44
C GLY A 441 40.79 2.05 24.17
N ASP A 442 41.42 2.97 24.90
CA ASP A 442 42.74 2.77 25.52
C ASP A 442 42.75 1.62 26.56
N GLU A 443 41.60 1.33 27.18
CA GLU A 443 41.39 0.29 28.19
C GLU A 443 40.58 -0.91 27.65
N GLY A 444 40.41 -1.03 26.33
CA GLY A 444 39.64 -2.08 25.67
C GLY A 444 38.35 -1.58 25.01
N TRP A 445 37.38 -2.47 24.79
CA TRP A 445 36.10 -2.11 24.17
C TRP A 445 35.30 -1.17 25.08
N GLN A 446 34.93 -0.01 24.56
CA GLN A 446 34.10 0.98 25.22
C GLN A 446 32.74 1.03 24.54
N GLN A 447 31.68 0.74 25.29
CA GLN A 447 30.32 0.83 24.80
C GLN A 447 29.96 2.29 24.53
N VAL A 448 29.51 2.58 23.30
CA VAL A 448 29.12 3.93 22.86
C VAL A 448 27.62 4.11 22.72
N SER A 449 26.88 3.01 22.54
CA SER A 449 25.41 3.03 22.48
C SER A 449 24.82 1.67 22.83
N ALA A 450 23.63 1.68 23.41
CA ALA A 450 22.74 0.52 23.46
C ALA A 450 21.31 0.91 23.09
N ALA A 451 20.61 0.00 22.43
CA ALA A 451 19.20 0.14 22.12
C ALA A 451 18.48 -1.19 22.28
N VAL A 452 17.21 -1.15 22.65
CA VAL A 452 16.30 -2.30 22.53
C VAL A 452 15.47 -2.15 21.28
N ARG A 453 15.29 -3.27 20.56
CA ARG A 453 14.51 -3.35 19.33
C ARG A 453 13.51 -4.49 19.44
N ARG A 454 12.24 -4.24 19.10
CA ARG A 454 11.23 -5.30 18.94
C ARG A 454 11.21 -5.75 17.47
N PRO A 455 11.59 -7.00 17.14
CA PRO A 455 11.50 -7.52 15.78
C PRO A 455 10.06 -7.47 15.25
N GLY A 456 9.90 -7.06 13.98
CA GLY A 456 8.59 -6.97 13.32
C GLY A 456 7.69 -5.83 13.77
N GLY A 457 8.14 -4.97 14.69
CA GLY A 457 7.43 -3.76 15.12
C GLY A 457 7.96 -2.51 14.42
N PRO A 458 7.16 -1.80 13.62
CA PRO A 458 7.60 -0.59 12.92
C PRO A 458 8.16 0.46 13.88
N GLY A 459 9.42 0.87 13.67
CA GLY A 459 10.07 1.90 14.48
C GLY A 459 10.12 1.57 15.98
N ALA A 460 10.03 0.28 16.35
CA ALA A 460 9.99 -0.16 17.75
C ALA A 460 11.40 -0.27 18.33
N VAL A 461 12.12 0.85 18.33
CA VAL A 461 13.49 1.00 18.82
C VAL A 461 13.52 2.06 19.90
N MET A 462 14.26 1.81 20.98
CA MET A 462 14.45 2.77 22.07
C MET A 462 15.88 2.66 22.58
N GLY A 463 16.58 3.80 22.65
CA GLY A 463 17.91 3.87 23.28
C GLY A 463 17.80 3.54 24.78
N VAL A 464 18.78 2.81 25.32
CA VAL A 464 18.77 2.42 26.73
C VAL A 464 20.11 2.70 27.39
N ASP A 465 20.04 3.25 28.59
CA ASP A 465 21.15 3.29 29.53
C ASP A 465 21.15 2.05 30.44
N GLU A 466 22.10 1.98 31.39
CA GLU A 466 22.23 0.84 32.30
C GLU A 466 20.97 0.60 33.14
N ILE A 467 20.35 1.69 33.64
CA ILE A 467 19.18 1.65 34.50
C ILE A 467 17.94 1.21 33.70
N SER A 468 17.72 1.81 32.53
CA SER A 468 16.59 1.46 31.65
C SER A 468 16.70 0.02 31.15
N ARG A 469 17.93 -0.45 30.87
CA ARG A 469 18.19 -1.86 30.53
C ARG A 469 17.81 -2.79 31.69
N ALA A 470 18.22 -2.47 32.91
CA ALA A 470 17.87 -3.25 34.10
C ALA A 470 16.35 -3.26 34.35
N LEU A 471 15.69 -2.10 34.19
CA LEU A 471 14.25 -1.95 34.27
C LEU A 471 13.51 -2.86 33.28
N LEU A 472 13.85 -2.77 31.99
CA LEU A 472 13.24 -3.60 30.96
C LEU A 472 13.47 -5.10 31.21
N ALA A 473 14.68 -5.48 31.65
CA ALA A 473 15.00 -6.86 31.99
C ALA A 473 14.22 -7.38 33.24
N GLY A 474 13.83 -6.46 34.13
CA GLY A 474 13.02 -6.73 35.33
C GLY A 474 11.51 -6.78 35.05
N CYS A 475 11.03 -6.13 33.99
CA CYS A 475 9.63 -6.16 33.54
C CYS A 475 9.26 -7.56 33.00
N ARG A 476 8.95 -8.48 33.92
CA ARG A 476 8.57 -9.89 33.63
C ARG A 476 7.13 -10.23 34.04
N GLY A 477 6.32 -9.22 34.35
CA GLY A 477 4.94 -9.38 34.81
C GLY A 477 4.80 -9.94 36.23
N GLN A 478 5.88 -10.04 37.01
CA GLN A 478 5.89 -10.71 38.31
C GLN A 478 5.50 -9.80 39.48
N VAL A 479 5.95 -8.54 39.44
CA VAL A 479 5.71 -7.53 40.48
C VAL A 479 5.20 -6.23 39.85
N PRO A 480 4.48 -5.37 40.61
CA PRO A 480 4.14 -4.03 40.15
C PRO A 480 5.37 -3.20 39.80
N LEU A 481 5.23 -2.28 38.84
CA LEU A 481 6.31 -1.41 38.38
C LEU A 481 6.94 -0.61 39.52
N GLY A 482 6.14 -0.04 40.43
CA GLY A 482 6.64 0.71 41.58
C GLY A 482 7.56 -0.12 42.48
N VAL A 483 7.18 -1.39 42.75
CA VAL A 483 8.01 -2.31 43.55
C VAL A 483 9.31 -2.66 42.81
N LEU A 484 9.26 -2.83 41.49
CA LEU A 484 10.47 -3.06 40.69
C LEU A 484 11.42 -1.86 40.76
N LEU A 485 10.88 -0.63 40.69
CA LEU A 485 11.66 0.60 40.77
C LEU A 485 12.29 0.78 42.16
N GLU A 486 11.56 0.47 43.24
CA GLU A 486 12.12 0.45 44.60
C GLU A 486 13.32 -0.50 44.71
N LEU A 487 13.21 -1.72 44.18
CA LEU A 487 14.30 -2.70 44.18
C LEU A 487 15.53 -2.24 43.37
N LEU A 488 15.30 -1.57 42.23
CA LEU A 488 16.38 -1.01 41.42
C LEU A 488 17.04 0.19 42.11
N ALA A 489 16.24 1.06 42.74
CA ALA A 489 16.73 2.20 43.50
C ALA A 489 17.66 1.74 44.64
N ASP A 490 17.23 0.74 45.41
CA ASP A 490 18.03 0.11 46.47
C ASP A 490 19.35 -0.48 45.94
N PHE A 491 19.31 -1.16 44.79
CA PHE A 491 20.49 -1.77 44.19
C PHE A 491 21.52 -0.74 43.70
N HIS A 492 21.06 0.36 43.11
CA HIS A 492 21.92 1.42 42.59
C HIS A 492 22.24 2.52 43.62
N GLY A 493 21.64 2.46 44.82
CA GLY A 493 21.83 3.47 45.87
C GLY A 493 21.24 4.84 45.54
N ILE A 494 20.13 4.86 44.81
CA ILE A 494 19.42 6.06 44.35
C ILE A 494 18.11 6.20 45.13
N ASP A 495 17.58 7.42 45.25
CA ASP A 495 16.25 7.66 45.81
C ASP A 495 15.15 7.06 44.91
N ALA A 496 14.19 6.34 45.51
CA ALA A 496 13.18 5.59 44.76
C ALA A 496 12.17 6.50 44.04
N ASP A 497 11.76 7.61 44.67
CA ASP A 497 10.81 8.56 44.07
C ASP A 497 11.48 9.27 42.88
N ALA A 498 12.75 9.68 43.04
CA ALA A 498 13.52 10.27 41.95
C ALA A 498 13.74 9.30 40.78
N LEU A 499 14.01 8.02 41.05
CA LEU A 499 14.13 7.01 40.01
C LEU A 499 12.79 6.78 39.30
N ALA A 500 11.67 6.76 40.03
CA ALA A 500 10.35 6.59 39.45
C ALA A 500 9.98 7.76 38.53
N GLU A 501 10.24 9.00 38.96
CA GLU A 501 10.02 10.21 38.15
C GLU A 501 10.82 10.16 36.83
N ALA A 502 12.08 9.69 36.88
CA ALA A 502 12.93 9.55 35.71
C ALA A 502 12.54 8.36 34.81
N ALA A 503 12.07 7.25 35.40
CA ALA A 503 11.75 6.02 34.67
C ALA A 503 10.37 6.05 34.00
N LEU A 504 9.39 6.78 34.55
CA LEU A 504 8.03 6.83 34.01
C LEU A 504 7.97 7.30 32.54
N PRO A 505 8.67 8.37 32.12
CA PRO A 505 8.77 8.73 30.71
C PRO A 505 9.31 7.60 29.82
N VAL A 506 10.36 6.90 30.27
CA VAL A 506 10.98 5.77 29.54
C VAL A 506 9.99 4.59 29.43
N VAL A 507 9.27 4.28 30.51
CA VAL A 507 8.25 3.22 30.49
C VAL A 507 7.12 3.58 29.54
N ARG A 508 6.65 4.84 29.57
CA ARG A 508 5.60 5.32 28.66
C ARG A 508 6.05 5.28 27.21
N GLU A 509 7.28 5.68 26.91
CA GLU A 509 7.88 5.54 25.58
C GLU A 509 7.95 4.06 25.16
N ALA A 510 8.45 3.18 26.02
CA ALA A 510 8.55 1.75 25.74
C ALA A 510 7.18 1.12 25.48
N ILE A 511 6.14 1.50 26.23
CA ILE A 511 4.76 1.08 25.96
C ILE A 511 4.31 1.66 24.62
N GLY A 512 4.55 2.95 24.35
CA GLY A 512 4.21 3.60 23.09
C GLY A 512 4.85 2.92 21.88
N ARG A 513 6.07 2.42 22.02
CA ARG A 513 6.85 1.64 21.03
C ARG A 513 6.48 0.14 20.99
N GLY A 514 5.69 -0.34 21.94
CA GLY A 514 5.25 -1.74 22.02
C GLY A 514 6.33 -2.67 22.58
N ILE A 515 7.37 -2.10 23.21
CA ILE A 515 8.45 -2.80 23.91
C ILE A 515 7.96 -3.33 25.26
N LEU A 516 7.09 -2.58 25.95
CA LEU A 516 6.43 -2.98 27.18
C LEU A 516 4.92 -3.08 26.99
N TYR A 517 4.28 -3.98 27.74
CA TYR A 517 2.83 -4.11 27.82
C TYR A 517 2.39 -4.52 29.23
N GLU A 518 1.14 -4.26 29.57
CA GLU A 518 0.55 -4.74 30.82
C GLU A 518 0.42 -6.27 30.79
N ALA A 519 0.99 -6.94 31.78
CA ALA A 519 0.91 -8.38 31.91
C ALA A 519 -0.53 -8.81 32.29
N THR A 520 -1.03 -9.83 31.59
CA THR A 520 -2.34 -10.44 31.85
C THR A 520 -2.36 -11.33 33.08
#